data_AF-A0A964HB69-F1
#
_entry.id   AF-A0A964HB69-F1
#
_cell.length_a   1.000
_cell.length_b   1.000
_cell.length_c   1.000
_cell.angle_alpha   90.00
_cell.angle_beta   90.00
_cell.angle_gamma   90.00
#
_symmetry.space_group_name_H-M   'P 1'
#
loop_
_entity.id
_entity.type
_entity.pdbx_description
1 polymer ?
#
loop_
_entity_poly.entity_id
_entity_poly.type
_entity_poly.pdbx_seq_one_letter_code
_entity_poly.pdbx_strand_id
1 'polypeptide(L)'
;RYARDFGPVDPACDCSLCRNFSRAYLRHLFMAGEMTAARLATVHNLRFYLSLMELMRSAIEAGCFERWRKEFLAGYGGAGATAE
;
A
#
# COMPACT_ATOMS: atom_id res chain seq x y z
N ARG A 1 -2.77 13.47 10.99
CA ARG A 1 -2.51 13.55 9.54
C ARG A 1 -3.71 13.12 8.67
N TYR A 2 -4.33 11.93 8.82
CA TYR A 2 -5.37 11.44 7.87
C TYR A 2 -6.85 11.62 8.28
N ALA A 3 -7.19 12.49 9.23
CA ALA A 3 -8.54 12.51 9.82
C ALA A 3 -9.68 12.88 8.85
N ARG A 4 -9.38 13.58 7.75
CA ARG A 4 -10.35 14.02 6.73
C ARG A 4 -9.98 13.52 5.33
N ASP A 5 -9.21 12.44 5.26
CA ASP A 5 -8.80 11.83 4.01
C ASP A 5 -9.72 10.65 3.68
N PHE A 6 -10.72 10.92 2.83
CA PHE A 6 -11.75 9.95 2.49
C PHE A 6 -11.35 9.03 1.32
N GLY A 7 -10.12 9.17 0.80
CA GLY A 7 -9.58 8.26 -0.21
C GLY A 7 -9.16 6.90 0.36
N PRO A 8 -8.96 5.89 -0.51
CA PRO A 8 -8.40 4.60 -0.11
C PRO A 8 -6.95 4.75 0.37
N VAL A 9 -6.40 3.73 1.05
CA VAL A 9 -4.98 3.74 1.42
C VAL A 9 -4.10 3.86 0.18
N ASP A 10 -4.35 2.98 -0.79
CA ASP A 10 -3.72 2.97 -2.11
C ASP A 10 -4.82 2.81 -3.18
N PRO A 11 -4.99 3.78 -4.10
CA PRO A 11 -5.96 3.70 -5.19
C PRO A 11 -5.70 2.55 -6.19
N ALA A 12 -4.48 2.03 -6.28
CA ALA A 12 -4.13 0.92 -7.15
C ALA A 12 -4.32 -0.46 -6.48
N CYS A 13 -4.62 -0.51 -5.19
CA CYS A 13 -4.77 -1.75 -4.43
C CYS A 13 -6.20 -2.28 -4.47
N ASP A 14 -6.35 -3.57 -4.77
CA ASP A 14 -7.62 -4.29 -4.88
C ASP A 14 -8.06 -5.00 -3.57
N CYS A 15 -7.38 -4.74 -2.44
CA CYS A 15 -7.67 -5.43 -1.18
C CYS A 15 -9.00 -4.95 -0.56
N SER A 16 -9.54 -5.73 0.40
CA SER A 16 -10.81 -5.39 1.05
C SER A 16 -10.77 -4.05 1.81
N LEU A 17 -9.60 -3.62 2.31
CA LEU A 17 -9.45 -2.31 2.92
C LEU A 17 -9.61 -1.20 1.88
N CYS A 18 -8.84 -1.25 0.79
CA CYS A 18 -8.79 -0.18 -0.21
C CYS A 18 -10.07 -0.07 -1.05
N ARG A 19 -10.82 -1.17 -1.23
CA ARG A 19 -12.09 -1.14 -1.97
C ARG A 19 -13.27 -0.59 -1.17
N ASN A 20 -13.26 -0.72 0.16
CA ASN A 20 -14.45 -0.47 0.97
C ASN A 20 -14.28 0.62 2.03
N PHE A 21 -13.06 1.02 2.37
CA PHE A 21 -12.80 1.91 3.49
C PHE A 21 -11.78 3.00 3.14
N SER A 22 -11.86 4.12 3.85
CA SER A 22 -10.98 5.27 3.67
C SER A 22 -9.81 5.28 4.65
N ARG A 23 -8.78 6.08 4.34
CA ARG A 23 -7.68 6.41 5.27
C ARG A 23 -8.21 7.07 6.55
N ALA A 24 -9.24 7.90 6.46
CA ALA A 24 -9.90 8.51 7.61
C ALA A 24 -10.54 7.46 8.53
N TYR A 25 -11.26 6.48 7.97
CA TYR A 25 -11.87 5.41 8.74
C TYR A 25 -10.82 4.51 9.39
N LEU A 26 -9.81 4.08 8.64
CA LEU A 26 -8.71 3.30 9.19
C LEU A 26 -8.01 4.03 10.34
N ARG A 27 -7.72 5.32 10.17
CA ARG A 27 -7.16 6.15 11.24
C ARG A 27 -8.08 6.19 12.45
N HIS A 28 -9.38 6.39 12.26
CA HIS A 28 -10.35 6.42 13.35
C HIS A 28 -10.29 5.11 14.17
N LEU A 29 -10.27 3.95 13.52
CA LEU A 29 -10.14 2.65 14.19
C LEU A 29 -8.84 2.54 15.00
N PHE A 30 -7.71 3.00 14.46
CA PHE A 30 -6.45 3.03 15.21
C PHE A 30 -6.52 3.94 16.44
N MET A 31 -7.16 5.10 16.34
CA MET A 31 -7.33 6.02 17.47
C MET A 31 -8.32 5.50 18.52
N ALA A 32 -9.29 4.69 18.10
CA ALA A 32 -10.25 4.03 18.98
C ALA A 32 -9.69 2.78 19.67
N GLY A 33 -8.50 2.29 19.27
CA GLY A 33 -7.93 1.05 19.82
C GLY A 33 -8.61 -0.22 19.33
N GLU A 34 -9.31 -0.16 18.20
CA GLU A 34 -10.09 -1.27 17.67
C GLU A 34 -9.20 -2.29 16.94
N MET A 35 -9.32 -3.58 17.29
CA MET A 35 -8.56 -4.67 16.67
C MET A 35 -8.77 -4.78 15.16
N THR A 36 -9.92 -4.32 14.67
CA THR A 36 -10.22 -4.26 13.24
C THR A 36 -9.22 -3.39 12.47
N ALA A 37 -8.63 -2.36 13.10
CA ALA A 37 -7.60 -1.54 12.48
C ALA A 37 -6.39 -2.39 12.08
N ALA A 38 -5.87 -3.19 13.02
CA ALA A 38 -4.74 -4.08 12.78
C ALA A 38 -5.07 -5.11 11.70
N ARG A 39 -6.25 -5.74 11.77
CA ARG A 39 -6.69 -6.73 10.77
C ARG A 39 -6.71 -6.14 9.36
N LEU A 40 -7.33 -4.97 9.18
CA LEU A 40 -7.43 -4.33 7.86
C LEU A 40 -6.05 -3.91 7.33
N ALA A 41 -5.20 -3.34 8.19
CA ALA A 41 -3.83 -2.98 7.82
C ALA A 41 -3.01 -4.21 7.41
N THR A 42 -3.12 -5.32 8.14
CA THR A 42 -2.48 -6.59 7.77
C THR A 42 -2.95 -7.09 6.42
N VAL A 43 -4.26 -7.07 6.14
CA VAL A 43 -4.78 -7.49 4.82
C VAL A 43 -4.21 -6.65 3.70
N HIS A 44 -4.13 -5.32 3.86
CA HIS A 44 -3.54 -4.44 2.86
C HIS A 44 -2.04 -4.71 2.67
N ASN A 45 -1.29 -4.81 3.76
CA ASN A 45 0.16 -5.06 3.71
C ASN A 45 0.46 -6.40 3.03
N LEU A 46 -0.25 -7.47 3.38
CA LEU A 46 -0.07 -8.78 2.75
C LEU A 46 -0.39 -8.71 1.25
N ARG A 47 -1.47 -8.04 0.85
CA ARG A 47 -1.79 -7.90 -0.57
C ARG A 47 -0.71 -7.14 -1.32
N PHE A 48 -0.18 -6.05 -0.75
CA PHE A 48 0.93 -5.30 -1.32
C PHE A 48 2.16 -6.19 -1.53
N TYR A 49 2.61 -6.92 -0.51
CA TYR A 49 3.79 -7.80 -0.63
C TYR A 49 3.58 -8.92 -1.65
N LEU A 50 2.41 -9.55 -1.66
CA LEU A 50 2.09 -10.60 -2.64
C LEU A 50 2.14 -10.04 -4.07
N SER A 51 1.54 -8.88 -4.32
CA SER A 51 1.57 -8.21 -5.62
C SER A 51 2.99 -7.79 -6.02
N LEU A 52 3.77 -7.27 -5.06
CA LEU A 52 5.18 -6.93 -5.31
C LEU A 52 5.97 -8.15 -5.76
N MET A 53 5.81 -9.30 -5.08
CA MET A 53 6.49 -10.54 -5.45
C MET A 53 6.03 -11.08 -6.81
N GLU A 54 4.75 -10.91 -7.17
CA GLU A 54 4.23 -11.25 -8.50
C GLU A 54 4.93 -10.42 -9.59
N LEU A 55 4.99 -9.09 -9.41
CA LEU A 55 5.67 -8.19 -10.34
C LEU A 55 7.15 -8.50 -10.49
N MET A 56 7.84 -8.77 -9.38
CA MET A 56 9.24 -9.19 -9.37
C MET A 56 9.46 -10.46 -10.19
N ARG A 57 8.62 -11.49 -9.98
CA ARG A 57 8.72 -12.75 -10.74
C ARG A 57 8.52 -12.52 -12.23
N SER A 58 7.48 -11.78 -12.62
CA SER A 58 7.23 -11.47 -14.04
C SER A 58 8.38 -10.70 -14.69
N ALA A 59 9.02 -9.77 -13.97
CA ALA A 59 10.17 -9.03 -14.49
C ALA A 59 11.43 -9.90 -14.63
N ILE A 60 11.62 -10.89 -13.76
CA ILE A 60 12.70 -11.89 -13.86
C ILE A 60 12.46 -12.79 -15.07
N GLU A 61 11.25 -13.34 -15.23
CA GLU A 61 10.88 -14.19 -16.37
C GLU A 61 11.02 -13.45 -17.71
N ALA A 62 10.72 -12.15 -17.73
CA ALA A 62 10.91 -11.29 -18.90
C ALA A 62 12.36 -10.79 -19.10
N GLY A 63 13.31 -11.18 -18.24
CA GLY A 63 14.71 -10.78 -18.35
C GLY A 63 14.98 -9.29 -18.14
N CYS A 64 14.04 -8.55 -17.52
CA CYS A 64 14.10 -7.09 -17.37
C CYS A 64 14.06 -6.60 -15.91
N PHE A 65 14.30 -7.49 -14.95
CA PHE A 65 14.25 -7.21 -13.52
C PHE A 65 15.04 -5.97 -13.09
N GLU A 66 16.26 -5.78 -13.59
CA GLU A 66 17.10 -4.63 -13.22
C GLU A 66 16.50 -3.28 -13.62
N ARG A 67 15.89 -3.20 -14.81
CA ARG A 67 15.18 -2.01 -15.26
C ARG A 67 13.94 -1.77 -14.39
N TRP A 68 13.12 -2.81 -14.24
CA TRP A 68 11.89 -2.76 -13.43
C TRP A 68 12.17 -2.33 -11.99
N ARG A 69 13.24 -2.85 -11.37
CA ARG A 69 13.65 -2.51 -10.00
C ARG A 69 13.98 -1.01 -9.86
N LYS A 70 14.73 -0.45 -10.82
CA LYS A 70 15.08 0.98 -10.82
C LYS A 70 13.84 1.85 -10.93
N GLU A 71 12.93 1.51 -11.84
CA GLU A 71 11.65 2.21 -12.05
C GLU A 71 10.76 2.14 -10.79
N PHE A 72 10.61 0.94 -10.22
CA PHE A 72 9.85 0.73 -8.99
C PHE A 72 10.40 1.54 -7.83
N LEU A 73 11.71 1.48 -7.58
CA LEU A 73 12.34 2.21 -6.47
C LEU A 73 12.30 3.72 -6.67
N ALA A 74 12.44 4.21 -7.91
CA ALA A 74 12.30 5.64 -8.21
C ALA A 74 10.89 6.15 -7.90
N GLY A 75 9.84 5.36 -8.23
CA GLY A 75 8.46 5.68 -7.88
C GLY A 75 8.15 5.54 -6.38
N TYR A 76 8.73 4.54 -5.73
CA TYR A 76 8.48 4.25 -4.31
C TYR A 76 9.17 5.24 -3.36
N GLY A 77 10.42 5.62 -3.67
CA GLY A 77 11.21 6.55 -2.86
C GLY A 77 10.71 8.01 -2.89
N GLY A 78 9.92 8.39 -3.90
CA GLY A 78 9.38 9.74 -4.04
C GLY A 78 8.26 10.11 -3.06
N ALA A 79 7.63 9.13 -2.39
CA ALA A 79 6.52 9.38 -1.45
C ALA A 79 6.96 9.58 0.01
N GLY A 80 8.24 9.32 0.34
CA GLY A 80 8.78 9.38 1.70
C GLY A 80 9.73 10.54 2.00
N ALA A 81 10.10 11.35 0.99
CA ALA A 81 11.15 12.37 1.10
C ALA A 81 10.65 13.83 1.23
N THR A 82 9.36 14.04 1.57
CA THR A 82 8.82 15.37 1.92
C THR A 82 8.02 15.29 3.21
N ALA A 83 8.71 15.46 4.33
CA ALA A 83 8.14 15.89 5.61
C ALA A 83 9.28 16.41 6.50
N GLU A 84 9.71 17.64 6.19
CA GLU A 84 10.10 18.61 7.23
C GLU A 84 8.88 18.97 8.08
#